data_AF-A0A662I9S4-F1
#
_entry.id   AF-A0A662I9S4-F1
#
_cell.length_a   1.000
_cell.length_b   1.000
_cell.length_c   1.000
_cell.angle_alpha   90.00
_cell.angle_beta   90.00
_cell.angle_gamma   90.00
#
_symmetry.space_group_name_H-M   'P 1'
#
loop_
_entity.id
_entity.type
_entity.pdbx_description
1 polymer ?
#
loop_
_entity_poly.entity_id
_entity_poly.type
_entity_poly.pdbx_seq_one_letter_code
_entity_poly.pdbx_strand_id
1 'polypeptide(L)'
;MTLLVVTIVAALVVALSAYALHRRIAPNPPKSPDKLAPYACGEYLPPERVPIRVLFFKYACLFLILDVVALLLAFTLGSPPPPQRDVVKYLALTYGLVALAAIALAVTE
;
A
#
# COMPACT_ATOMS: atom_id res chain seq x y z
N MET A 1 5.75 -20.48 -9.39
CA MET A 1 4.84 -19.74 -10.29
C MET A 1 3.39 -20.22 -10.15
N THR A 2 3.11 -21.51 -10.34
CA THR A 2 1.75 -22.07 -10.32
C THR A 2 1.00 -21.82 -9.00
N LEU A 3 1.65 -22.05 -7.85
CA LEU A 3 1.05 -21.80 -6.53
C LEU A 3 0.64 -20.34 -6.33
N LEU A 4 1.48 -19.39 -6.74
CA LEU A 4 1.20 -17.95 -6.65
C LEU A 4 0.00 -17.54 -7.50
N VAL A 5 -0.10 -18.06 -8.73
CA VAL A 5 -1.24 -17.79 -9.61
C VAL A 5 -2.52 -18.37 -9.00
N VAL A 6 -2.45 -19.61 -8.49
CA VAL A 6 -3.59 -20.27 -7.84
C VAL A 6 -4.07 -19.47 -6.62
N THR A 7 -3.17 -18.97 -5.77
CA THR A 7 -3.57 -18.19 -4.59
C THR A 7 -4.21 -16.85 -4.95
N ILE A 8 -3.67 -16.13 -5.93
CA ILE A 8 -4.26 -14.86 -6.41
C ILE A 8 -5.66 -15.10 -6.98
N VAL A 9 -5.80 -16.11 -7.85
CA VAL A 9 -7.09 -16.45 -8.46
C VAL A 9 -8.09 -16.89 -7.39
N ALA A 10 -7.68 -17.74 -6.44
CA ALA A 10 -8.55 -18.17 -5.36
C ALA A 10 -9.03 -17.00 -4.50
N ALA A 11 -8.14 -16.08 -4.12
CA ALA A 11 -8.50 -14.89 -3.35
C ALA A 11 -9.51 -14.00 -4.10
N LEU A 12 -9.31 -13.80 -5.41
CA LEU A 12 -10.22 -13.03 -6.23
C LEU A 12 -11.60 -13.72 -6.35
N VAL A 13 -11.62 -15.03 -6.55
CA VAL A 13 -12.86 -15.82 -6.61
C VAL A 13 -13.63 -15.73 -5.28
N VAL A 14 -12.95 -15.81 -4.15
CA VAL A 14 -13.56 -15.64 -2.83
C VAL A 14 -14.16 -14.23 -2.67
N ALA A 15 -13.44 -13.18 -3.03
CA ALA A 15 -13.94 -11.81 -2.94
C ALA A 15 -15.17 -11.58 -3.84
N LEU A 16 -15.12 -12.05 -5.09
CA LEU A 16 -16.21 -11.91 -6.06
C LEU A 16 -17.43 -12.74 -5.69
N SER A 17 -17.23 -13.97 -5.22
CA SER A 17 -18.34 -14.82 -4.76
C SER A 17 -19.01 -14.23 -3.53
N ALA A 18 -18.25 -13.71 -2.57
CA ALA A 18 -18.79 -13.01 -1.41
C ALA A 18 -19.62 -11.79 -1.83
N TYR A 19 -19.10 -10.96 -2.74
CA TYR A 19 -19.83 -9.81 -3.26
C TYR A 19 -21.13 -10.21 -3.99
N ALA A 20 -21.06 -11.20 -4.87
CA ALA A 20 -22.22 -11.70 -5.62
C ALA A 20 -23.28 -12.31 -4.71
N LEU A 21 -22.87 -13.07 -3.70
CA LEU A 21 -23.76 -13.68 -2.72
C LEU A 21 -24.47 -12.61 -1.88
N HIS A 22 -23.72 -11.63 -1.35
CA HIS A 22 -24.30 -10.52 -0.60
C HIS A 22 -25.28 -9.72 -1.44
N ARG A 23 -24.94 -9.43 -2.71
CA ARG A 23 -25.85 -8.73 -3.62
C ARG A 23 -27.16 -9.47 -3.87
N ARG A 24 -27.15 -10.81 -3.83
CA ARG A 24 -28.35 -11.65 -4.03
C ARG A 24 -29.20 -11.80 -2.77
N ILE A 25 -28.57 -11.90 -1.60
CA ILE A 25 -29.26 -12.17 -0.32
C ILE A 25 -29.71 -10.86 0.34
N ALA A 26 -28.94 -9.77 0.21
CA ALA A 26 -29.24 -8.53 0.90
C ALA A 26 -30.58 -7.93 0.44
N PRO A 27 -31.37 -7.37 1.37
CA PRO A 27 -32.51 -6.54 1.01
C PRO A 27 -32.07 -5.42 0.05
N ASN A 28 -32.94 -5.02 -0.87
CA ASN A 28 -32.68 -3.93 -1.80
C ASN A 28 -33.51 -2.68 -1.44
N PRO A 29 -33.08 -1.87 -0.44
CA PRO A 29 -33.87 -0.74 0.00
C PRO A 29 -33.92 0.36 -1.08
N PRO A 30 -34.97 1.19 -1.09
CA PRO A 30 -35.13 2.26 -2.08
C PRO A 30 -33.91 3.20 -2.09
N LYS A 31 -33.57 3.74 -3.25
CA LYS A 31 -32.44 4.67 -3.43
C LYS A 31 -32.91 6.12 -3.22
N SER A 32 -33.45 6.43 -2.05
CA SER A 32 -33.85 7.80 -1.72
C SER A 32 -32.61 8.71 -1.53
N PRO A 33 -32.73 10.03 -1.75
CA PRO A 33 -31.64 10.98 -1.51
C PRO A 33 -31.03 10.84 -0.12
N ASP A 34 -31.87 10.74 0.93
CA ASP A 34 -31.41 10.64 2.33
C ASP A 34 -30.61 9.37 2.61
N LYS A 35 -30.92 8.27 1.92
CA LYS A 35 -30.18 7.00 2.08
C LYS A 35 -28.87 7.00 1.30
N LEU A 36 -28.78 7.79 0.24
CA LEU A 36 -27.55 7.98 -0.55
C LEU A 36 -26.66 9.08 0.03
N ALA A 37 -27.20 9.92 0.92
CA ALA A 37 -26.47 10.98 1.60
C ALA A 37 -25.43 10.39 2.58
N PRO A 38 -24.25 11.04 2.72
CA PRO A 38 -23.27 10.64 3.72
C PRO A 38 -23.84 10.81 5.14
N TYR A 39 -23.38 9.96 6.05
CA TYR A 39 -23.73 10.11 7.46
C TYR A 39 -23.11 11.39 8.03
N ALA A 40 -23.95 12.26 8.58
CA ALA A 40 -23.56 13.58 9.08
C ALA A 40 -24.26 13.95 10.40
N CYS A 41 -24.50 12.95 11.28
CA CYS A 41 -25.13 13.18 12.60
C CYS A 41 -26.48 13.92 12.57
N GLY A 42 -27.20 13.87 11.46
CA GLY A 42 -28.48 14.58 11.25
C GLY A 42 -28.33 15.97 10.63
N GLU A 43 -27.12 16.42 10.33
CA GLU A 43 -26.85 17.67 9.64
C GLU A 43 -26.75 17.47 8.12
N TYR A 44 -26.97 18.55 7.36
CA TYR A 44 -26.68 18.56 5.94
C TYR A 44 -25.18 18.81 5.72
N LEU A 45 -24.47 17.80 5.21
CA LEU A 45 -23.05 17.92 4.87
C LEU A 45 -22.89 18.01 3.35
N PRO A 46 -22.69 19.21 2.78
CA PRO A 46 -22.42 19.36 1.36
C PRO A 46 -21.07 18.72 1.00
N PRO A 47 -20.87 18.29 -0.26
CA PRO A 47 -19.59 17.78 -0.71
C PRO A 47 -18.52 18.86 -0.58
N GLU A 48 -17.52 18.63 0.27
CA GLU A 48 -16.41 19.56 0.46
C GLU A 48 -15.08 18.87 0.18
N ARG A 49 -14.15 19.63 -0.41
CA ARG A 49 -12.78 19.15 -0.59
C ARG A 49 -12.06 19.31 0.74
N VAL A 50 -11.70 18.19 1.36
CA VAL A 50 -10.87 18.22 2.57
C VAL A 50 -9.48 18.74 2.18
N PRO A 51 -8.95 19.79 2.86
CA PRO A 51 -7.60 20.24 2.60
C PRO A 51 -6.60 19.14 2.98
N ILE A 52 -5.92 18.58 1.99
CA ILE A 52 -4.90 17.56 2.21
C ILE A 52 -3.67 18.25 2.82
N ARG A 53 -3.31 17.84 4.03
CA ARG A 53 -2.09 18.32 4.69
C ARG A 53 -0.87 17.75 3.96
N VAL A 54 0.16 18.58 3.79
CA VAL A 54 1.47 18.17 3.22
C VAL A 54 2.07 16.97 3.96
N LEU A 55 1.69 16.74 5.22
CA LEU A 55 2.05 15.58 6.02
C LEU A 55 1.82 14.25 5.27
N PHE A 56 0.66 14.05 4.64
CA PHE A 56 0.36 12.80 3.93
C PHE A 56 1.26 12.62 2.70
N PHE A 57 1.62 13.72 2.05
CA PHE A 57 2.57 13.70 0.94
C PHE A 57 3.99 13.32 1.42
N LYS A 58 4.44 13.88 2.56
CA LYS A 58 5.73 13.48 3.17
C LYS A 58 5.79 11.98 3.45
N TYR A 59 4.73 11.40 4.02
CA TYR A 59 4.66 9.96 4.27
C TYR A 59 4.64 9.13 2.98
N ALA A 60 3.92 9.56 1.95
CA ALA A 60 3.91 8.88 0.66
C ALA A 60 5.30 8.89 0.00
N CYS A 61 6.03 10.00 0.08
CA CYS A 61 7.41 10.10 -0.40
C CYS A 61 8.36 9.19 0.40
N LEU A 62 8.27 9.20 1.73
CA LEU A 62 9.08 8.31 2.56
C LEU A 62 8.82 6.83 2.23
N PHE A 63 7.54 6.45 2.11
CA PHE A 63 7.14 5.09 1.72
C PHE A 63 7.77 4.71 0.37
N LEU A 64 7.69 5.57 -0.64
CA LEU A 64 8.26 5.31 -1.96
C LEU A 64 9.78 5.08 -1.91
N ILE A 65 10.51 5.91 -1.16
CA ILE A 65 11.96 5.75 -0.98
C ILE A 65 12.27 4.40 -0.32
N LEU A 66 11.57 4.08 0.77
CA LEU A 66 11.78 2.83 1.49
C LEU A 66 11.41 1.59 0.65
N ASP A 67 10.36 1.66 -0.17
CA ASP A 67 9.92 0.57 -1.05
C ASP A 67 10.98 0.27 -2.14
N VAL A 68 11.52 1.31 -2.77
CA VAL A 68 12.61 1.17 -3.74
C VAL A 68 13.87 0.62 -3.08
N VAL A 69 14.23 1.13 -1.89
CA VAL A 69 15.39 0.62 -1.13
C VAL A 69 15.19 -0.84 -0.73
N ALA A 70 13.99 -1.22 -0.26
CA ALA A 70 13.68 -2.59 0.12
C ALA A 70 13.85 -3.56 -1.06
N LEU A 71 13.40 -3.18 -2.26
CA LEU A 71 13.58 -3.97 -3.47
C LEU A 71 15.08 -4.15 -3.81
N LEU A 72 15.86 -3.08 -3.71
CA LEU A 72 17.30 -3.12 -4.01
C LEU A 72 18.08 -3.94 -2.98
N LEU A 73 17.70 -3.84 -1.70
CA LEU A 73 18.22 -4.71 -0.65
C LEU A 73 17.83 -6.17 -0.87
N ALA A 74 16.61 -6.46 -1.33
CA ALA A 74 16.18 -7.82 -1.63
C ALA A 74 17.07 -8.49 -2.70
N PHE A 75 17.54 -7.74 -3.70
CA PHE A 75 18.50 -8.25 -4.69
C PHE A 75 19.88 -8.60 -4.09
N THR A 76 20.19 -8.10 -2.90
CA THR A 76 21.45 -8.42 -2.20
C THR A 76 21.38 -9.69 -1.35
N LEU A 77 20.19 -10.27 -1.11
CA LEU A 77 20.00 -11.41 -0.20
C LEU A 77 20.49 -12.76 -0.76
N GLY A 78 20.99 -12.80 -2.00
CA GLY A 78 21.55 -14.01 -2.61
C GLY A 78 22.95 -14.39 -2.08
N SER A 79 23.46 -15.54 -2.53
CA SER A 79 24.85 -15.96 -2.30
C SER A 79 25.66 -15.80 -3.60
N PRO A 80 26.18 -14.59 -3.90
CA PRO A 80 26.94 -14.36 -5.11
C PRO A 80 28.29 -15.10 -5.07
N PRO A 81 28.81 -15.50 -6.25
CA PRO A 81 30.14 -16.12 -6.35
C PRO A 81 31.22 -15.17 -5.83
N PRO A 82 32.37 -15.70 -5.35
CA PRO A 82 33.42 -14.92 -4.70
C PRO A 82 33.78 -13.57 -5.33
N PRO A 83 33.96 -13.43 -6.66
CA PRO A 83 34.35 -12.15 -7.27
C PRO A 83 33.28 -11.05 -7.17
N GLN A 84 32.01 -11.39 -6.87
CA GLN A 84 30.89 -10.45 -6.82
C GLN A 84 30.44 -10.13 -5.39
N ARG A 85 30.97 -10.82 -4.38
CA ARG A 85 30.56 -10.66 -2.97
C ARG A 85 30.79 -9.26 -2.45
N ASP A 86 31.93 -8.66 -2.79
CA ASP A 86 32.27 -7.33 -2.30
C ASP A 86 31.32 -6.28 -2.87
N VAL A 87 30.98 -6.38 -4.17
CA VAL A 87 30.00 -5.50 -4.82
C VAL A 87 28.64 -5.59 -4.12
N VAL A 88 28.13 -6.79 -3.86
CA VAL A 88 26.84 -6.98 -3.19
C VAL A 88 26.85 -6.45 -1.75
N LYS A 89 27.96 -6.62 -1.01
CA LYS A 89 28.13 -6.04 0.33
C LYS A 89 28.08 -4.52 0.30
N TYR A 90 28.83 -3.88 -0.60
CA TYR A 90 28.82 -2.42 -0.73
C TYR A 90 27.45 -1.90 -1.16
N LEU A 91 26.76 -2.61 -2.06
CA LEU A 91 25.39 -2.29 -2.45
C LEU A 91 24.42 -2.36 -1.27
N ALA A 92 24.48 -3.43 -0.47
CA ALA A 92 23.63 -3.59 0.71
C ALA A 92 23.89 -2.48 1.76
N LEU A 93 25.16 -2.17 2.02
CA LEU A 93 25.54 -1.12 2.97
C LEU A 93 25.06 0.26 2.50
N THR A 94 25.29 0.60 1.22
CA THR A 94 24.90 1.90 0.67
C THR A 94 23.39 2.11 0.72
N TYR A 95 22.59 1.13 0.29
CA TYR A 95 21.13 1.24 0.37
C TYR A 95 20.59 1.19 1.81
N GLY A 96 21.24 0.44 2.71
CA GLY A 96 20.93 0.50 4.14
C GLY A 96 21.15 1.89 4.74
N LEU A 97 22.24 2.57 4.36
CA LEU A 97 22.51 3.95 4.77
C LEU A 97 21.49 4.94 4.18
N VAL A 98 21.08 4.76 2.93
CA VAL A 98 20.01 5.58 2.31
C VAL A 98 18.70 5.45 3.08
N ALA A 99 18.30 4.22 3.46
CA ALA A 99 17.10 4.02 4.29
C ALA A 99 17.20 4.73 5.63
N LEU A 100 18.33 4.59 6.34
CA LEU A 100 18.54 5.26 7.63
C LEU A 100 18.51 6.79 7.49
N ALA A 101 19.15 7.34 6.47
CA ALA A 101 19.14 8.77 6.20
C ALA A 101 17.72 9.28 5.88
N ALA A 102 16.96 8.55 5.07
CA ALA A 102 15.58 8.90 4.74
C ALA A 102 14.68 8.91 5.99
N ILE A 103 14.83 7.92 6.86
CA ILE A 103 14.09 7.85 8.14
C ILE A 103 14.50 9.01 9.05
N ALA A 104 15.80 9.26 9.21
CA ALA A 104 16.29 10.36 10.05
C ALA A 104 15.73 11.71 9.59
N LEU A 105 15.82 12.00 8.28
CA LEU A 105 15.28 13.23 7.69
C LEU A 105 13.75 13.35 7.87
N ALA A 106 13.02 12.24 7.73
CA ALA A 106 11.57 12.26 7.91
C ALA A 106 11.11 12.44 9.36
N VAL A 107 11.96 12.13 10.35
CA VAL A 107 11.68 12.34 11.78
C VAL A 107 12.05 13.74 12.24
N THR A 108 13.04 14.37 11.60
CA THR A 108 13.50 15.72 11.95
C THR A 108 12.68 16.85 11.30
N GLU A 109 11.83 16.54 10.32
CA GLU A 109 11.04 17.45 9.49
C GLU A 109 9.52 17.37 9.73
#